data_AF-A0A2D6SUZ3-F1
#
_entry.id   AF-A0A2D6SUZ3-F1
#
_cell.length_a   1.000
_cell.length_b   1.000
_cell.length_c   1.000
_cell.angle_alpha   90.00
_cell.angle_beta   90.00
_cell.angle_gamma   90.00
#
_symmetry.space_group_name_H-M   'P 1'
#
loop_
_entity.id
_entity.type
_entity.pdbx_description
1 polymer ?
#
loop_
_entity_poly.entity_id
_entity_poly.type
_entity_poly.pdbx_seq_one_letter_code
_entity_poly.pdbx_strand_id
1 'polypeptide(L)'
;MPLTPTYPGVYIEEISSGVRTITGVATSITAFVGRARRGPVNAPVTINNFGDFERVFGGLWKESTLSFAVRDFYLNGGSRAIIVRLFNPIFANEAEQQRRPQLRQPPTQSHKRQQTPLPQQPIPRTSLTPPSLQ
;
A
#
# COMPACT_ATOMS: atom_id res chain seq x y z
N MET A 1 36.16 7.34 -0.52
CA MET A 1 37.42 8.12 -0.37
C MET A 1 38.09 8.06 -1.73
N PRO A 2 38.28 9.20 -2.42
CA PRO A 2 38.78 9.18 -3.78
C PRO A 2 40.21 8.63 -3.82
N LEU A 3 40.49 7.80 -4.83
CA LEU A 3 41.81 7.21 -5.05
C LEU A 3 42.77 8.32 -5.50
N THR A 4 43.93 8.44 -4.85
CA THR A 4 44.97 9.40 -5.28
C THR A 4 45.93 8.68 -6.23
N PRO A 5 45.98 9.02 -7.52
CA PRO A 5 46.80 8.30 -8.49
C PRO A 5 48.30 8.56 -8.25
N THR A 6 49.11 7.49 -8.22
CA THR A 6 50.55 7.55 -7.90
C THR A 6 51.45 7.60 -9.14
N TYR A 7 50.89 7.45 -10.34
CA TYR A 7 51.64 7.44 -11.61
C TYR A 7 50.77 7.95 -12.77
N PRO A 8 51.39 8.55 -13.81
CA PRO A 8 50.65 9.10 -14.95
C PRO A 8 49.93 7.99 -15.72
N GLY A 9 48.61 8.13 -15.86
CA GLY A 9 47.73 7.16 -16.51
C GLY A 9 46.27 7.62 -16.45
N VAL A 10 45.40 6.97 -17.22
CA VAL A 10 43.95 7.23 -17.18
C VAL A 10 43.30 6.26 -16.20
N TYR A 11 42.66 6.78 -15.17
CA TYR A 11 41.95 6.00 -14.15
C TYR A 11 40.45 6.15 -14.36
N ILE A 12 39.76 5.03 -14.55
CA ILE A 12 38.31 4.98 -14.72
C ILE A 12 37.71 4.58 -13.37
N GLU A 13 37.02 5.51 -12.72
CA GLU A 13 36.22 5.24 -11.53
C GLU A 13 34.75 5.21 -11.95
N GLU A 14 34.16 4.02 -12.00
CA GLU A 14 32.74 3.86 -12.28
C GLU A 14 31.95 4.08 -10.98
N ILE A 15 31.50 5.32 -10.78
CA ILE A 15 30.58 5.63 -9.70
C ILE A 15 29.21 5.14 -10.15
N SER A 16 28.65 4.14 -9.46
CA SER A 16 27.27 3.69 -9.70
C SER A 16 26.34 4.91 -9.60
N SER A 17 25.81 5.34 -10.75
CA SER A 17 24.86 6.44 -10.78
C SER A 17 23.59 5.95 -10.08
N GLY A 18 23.23 6.59 -8.96
CA GLY A 18 22.06 6.28 -8.14
C GLY A 18 20.74 6.65 -8.84
N VAL A 19 20.61 6.37 -10.13
CA VAL A 19 19.43 6.68 -10.93
C VAL A 19 18.32 5.72 -10.53
N ARG A 20 17.43 6.17 -9.64
CA ARG A 20 16.14 5.53 -9.45
C ARG A 20 15.24 5.94 -10.61
N THR A 21 15.10 5.04 -11.57
CA THR A 21 14.16 5.20 -12.68
C THR A 21 12.73 5.26 -12.13
N ILE A 22 11.92 6.19 -12.65
CA ILE A 22 10.50 6.23 -12.34
C ILE A 22 9.82 5.09 -13.09
N THR A 23 9.26 4.14 -12.36
CA THR A 23 8.50 3.03 -12.93
C THR A 23 7.15 3.54 -13.45
N GLY A 24 6.81 3.21 -14.69
CA GLY A 24 5.49 3.50 -15.24
C GLY A 24 4.38 2.85 -14.41
N VAL A 25 3.34 3.62 -14.08
CA VAL A 25 2.13 3.14 -13.38
C VAL A 25 0.96 3.09 -14.36
N ALA A 26 0.03 2.16 -14.16
CA ALA A 26 -1.14 2.05 -15.02
C ALA A 26 -2.01 3.31 -14.89
N THR A 27 -2.26 3.98 -16.02
CA THR A 27 -3.01 5.25 -16.07
C THR A 27 -4.53 5.05 -16.20
N SER A 28 -4.99 3.81 -16.39
CA SER A 28 -6.40 3.48 -16.57
C SER A 28 -6.78 2.20 -15.82
N ILE A 29 -7.08 2.34 -14.52
CA ILE A 29 -7.65 1.29 -13.69
C ILE A 29 -9.05 1.75 -13.27
N THR A 30 -10.09 1.09 -13.80
CA THR A 30 -11.48 1.44 -13.51
C THR A 30 -11.98 0.68 -12.29
N ALA A 31 -12.72 1.33 -11.38
CA ALA A 31 -13.38 0.64 -10.27
C ALA A 31 -14.89 0.55 -10.52
N PHE A 32 -15.44 -0.66 -10.45
CA PHE A 32 -16.89 -0.91 -10.50
C PHE A 32 -17.39 -1.36 -9.13
N VAL A 33 -18.47 -0.73 -8.67
CA VAL A 33 -19.10 -1.02 -7.39
C VAL A 33 -20.57 -1.35 -7.64
N GLY A 34 -21.03 -2.48 -7.13
CA GLY A 34 -22.42 -2.89 -7.35
C GLY A 34 -22.71 -4.33 -6.96
N ARG A 35 -23.87 -4.82 -7.39
CA ARG A 35 -24.32 -6.18 -7.06
C ARG A 35 -23.76 -7.18 -8.06
N ALA A 36 -23.44 -8.38 -7.59
CA ALA A 36 -23.02 -9.50 -8.45
C ALA A 36 -23.67 -10.80 -7.96
N ARG A 37 -23.81 -11.77 -8.87
CA ARG A 37 -24.48 -13.04 -8.60
C ARG A 37 -23.74 -13.86 -7.54
N ARG A 38 -22.40 -13.91 -7.65
CA ARG A 38 -21.49 -14.57 -6.71
C ARG A 38 -20.29 -13.67 -6.44
N GLY A 39 -19.42 -14.09 -5.53
CA GLY A 39 -18.11 -13.49 -5.30
C GLY A 39 -17.95 -12.96 -3.87
N PRO A 40 -16.72 -12.63 -3.48
CA PRO A 40 -16.43 -12.08 -2.17
C PRO A 40 -17.15 -10.74 -2.01
N VAL A 41 -17.89 -10.61 -0.90
CA VAL A 41 -18.66 -9.40 -0.57
C VAL A 41 -17.73 -8.40 0.10
N ASN A 42 -17.88 -7.12 -0.23
CA ASN A 42 -17.14 -6.01 0.40
C ASN A 42 -15.60 -6.08 0.25
N ALA A 43 -15.09 -6.97 -0.61
CA ALA A 43 -13.67 -7.10 -0.92
C ALA A 43 -13.39 -6.63 -2.35
N PRO A 44 -12.38 -5.77 -2.59
CA PRO A 44 -11.97 -5.40 -3.92
C PRO A 44 -11.23 -6.56 -4.60
N VAL A 45 -11.72 -6.97 -5.76
CA VAL A 45 -11.06 -7.98 -6.60
C VAL A 45 -10.60 -7.33 -7.89
N THR A 46 -9.32 -7.47 -8.20
CA THR A 46 -8.77 -6.99 -9.47
C THR A 46 -8.98 -8.05 -10.56
N ILE A 47 -9.48 -7.62 -11.71
CA ILE A 47 -9.68 -8.45 -12.90
C ILE A 47 -9.05 -7.78 -14.13
N ASN A 48 -8.55 -8.59 -15.06
CA ASN A 48 -7.86 -8.11 -16.27
C ASN A 48 -8.65 -8.37 -17.55
N ASN A 49 -9.68 -9.22 -17.50
CA ASN A 49 -10.54 -9.52 -18.64
C ASN A 49 -11.94 -9.88 -18.14
N PHE A 50 -12.89 -9.96 -19.08
CA PHE A 50 -14.26 -10.32 -18.77
C PHE A 50 -14.42 -11.79 -18.31
N GLY A 51 -13.60 -12.73 -18.78
CA GLY A 51 -13.67 -14.13 -18.33
C GLY A 51 -13.34 -14.31 -16.84
N ASP A 52 -12.42 -13.49 -16.30
CA ASP A 52 -12.14 -13.44 -14.86
C ASP A 52 -13.36 -12.94 -14.08
N PHE A 53 -14.10 -11.96 -14.62
CA PHE A 53 -15.36 -11.53 -14.06
C PHE A 53 -16.38 -12.66 -14.02
N GLU A 54 -16.55 -13.39 -15.12
CA GLU A 54 -17.50 -14.51 -15.19
C GLU A 54 -17.18 -15.60 -14.17
N ARG A 55 -15.90 -15.94 -14.02
CA ARG A 55 -15.42 -16.98 -13.08
C ARG A 55 -15.62 -16.59 -11.61
N VAL A 56 -15.36 -15.33 -11.25
CA VAL A 56 -15.42 -14.87 -9.84
C VAL A 56 -16.82 -14.43 -9.45
N PHE A 57 -17.50 -13.69 -10.32
CA PHE A 57 -18.74 -12.97 -10.01
C PHE A 57 -20.00 -13.58 -10.64
N GLY A 58 -19.84 -14.56 -11.52
CA GLY A 58 -20.95 -15.35 -12.09
C GLY A 58 -21.54 -14.78 -13.39
N GLY A 59 -20.83 -13.87 -14.05
CA GLY A 59 -21.12 -13.38 -15.40
C GLY A 59 -22.31 -12.43 -15.51
N LEU A 60 -22.96 -12.43 -16.68
CA LEU A 60 -24.10 -11.57 -16.95
C LEU A 60 -25.30 -11.94 -16.06
N TRP A 61 -25.84 -10.93 -15.39
CA TRP A 61 -26.95 -11.08 -14.46
C TRP A 61 -27.95 -9.95 -14.73
N LYS A 62 -29.21 -10.30 -15.03
CA LYS A 62 -30.23 -9.32 -15.47
C LYS A 62 -30.61 -8.33 -14.35
N GLU A 63 -30.49 -8.78 -13.11
CA GLU A 63 -30.82 -8.06 -11.90
C GLU A 63 -29.68 -7.13 -11.43
N SER A 64 -28.57 -7.07 -12.17
CA SER A 64 -27.48 -6.13 -11.91
C SER A 64 -26.91 -5.53 -13.18
N THR A 65 -27.01 -4.21 -13.28
CA THR A 65 -26.38 -3.41 -14.35
C THR A 65 -24.85 -3.51 -14.34
N LEU A 66 -24.24 -3.88 -13.19
CA LEU A 66 -22.78 -4.00 -13.07
C LEU A 66 -22.21 -5.00 -14.08
N SER A 67 -22.86 -6.15 -14.27
CA SER A 67 -22.33 -7.18 -15.18
C SER A 67 -22.29 -6.69 -16.63
N PHE A 68 -23.27 -5.87 -17.05
CA PHE A 68 -23.30 -5.28 -18.39
C PHE A 68 -22.26 -4.18 -18.54
N ALA A 69 -22.14 -3.27 -17.56
CA ALA A 69 -21.14 -2.22 -17.57
C ALA A 69 -19.70 -2.77 -17.65
N VAL A 70 -19.41 -3.85 -16.90
CA VAL A 70 -18.09 -4.51 -16.95
C VAL A 70 -17.85 -5.15 -18.31
N ARG A 71 -18.86 -5.79 -18.90
CA ARG A 71 -18.76 -6.35 -20.26
C ARG A 71 -18.44 -5.26 -21.28
N ASP A 72 -19.20 -4.17 -21.27
CA ASP A 72 -19.04 -3.07 -22.22
C ASP A 72 -17.69 -2.37 -22.03
N PHE A 73 -17.20 -2.24 -20.80
CA PHE A 73 -15.86 -1.72 -20.51
C PHE A 73 -14.77 -2.54 -21.23
N TYR A 74 -14.80 -3.86 -21.12
CA TYR A 74 -13.81 -4.72 -21.79
C TYR A 74 -14.00 -4.77 -23.31
N LEU A 75 -15.25 -4.69 -23.80
CA LEU A 75 -15.52 -4.58 -25.25
C LEU A 75 -15.00 -3.26 -25.84
N ASN A 76 -15.02 -2.17 -25.06
CA ASN A 76 -14.50 -0.88 -25.47
C ASN A 76 -12.97 -0.74 -25.29
N GLY A 77 -12.25 -1.83 -25.01
CA GLY A 77 -10.78 -1.83 -24.88
C GLY A 77 -10.26 -1.53 -23.47
N GLY A 78 -11.10 -1.62 -22.44
CA GLY A 78 -10.68 -1.57 -21.05
C GLY A 78 -9.70 -2.71 -20.70
N SER A 79 -8.65 -2.40 -19.95
CA SER A 79 -7.56 -3.36 -19.66
C SER A 79 -7.57 -3.91 -18.23
N ARG A 80 -7.89 -3.07 -17.25
CA ARG A 80 -7.86 -3.46 -15.83
C ARG A 80 -9.03 -2.85 -15.09
N ALA A 81 -9.73 -3.68 -14.32
CA ALA A 81 -10.81 -3.23 -13.47
C ALA A 81 -10.71 -3.80 -12.05
N ILE A 82 -11.19 -3.05 -11.08
CA ILE A 82 -11.36 -3.48 -9.69
C ILE A 82 -12.86 -3.57 -9.44
N ILE A 83 -13.34 -4.70 -8.95
CA ILE A 83 -14.76 -4.92 -8.69
C ILE A 83 -14.99 -5.12 -7.21
N VAL A 84 -15.94 -4.36 -6.67
CA VAL A 84 -16.41 -4.50 -5.30
C VAL A 84 -17.88 -4.92 -5.34
N ARG A 85 -18.14 -6.15 -4.88
CA ARG A 85 -19.51 -6.65 -4.71
C ARG A 85 -20.10 -6.10 -3.42
N LEU A 86 -21.19 -5.36 -3.53
CA LEU A 86 -21.98 -4.90 -2.39
C LEU A 86 -23.13 -5.86 -2.09
N PHE A 87 -23.36 -6.10 -0.81
CA PHE A 87 -24.52 -6.81 -0.28
C PHE A 87 -25.00 -6.05 0.95
N ASN A 88 -26.26 -5.59 0.91
CA ASN A 88 -26.93 -4.97 2.05
C ASN A 88 -28.11 -5.86 2.44
N PRO A 89 -28.02 -6.65 3.52
CA PRO A 89 -29.16 -7.41 4.00
C PRO A 89 -30.19 -6.44 4.61
N ILE A 90 -31.46 -6.63 4.26
CA ILE A 90 -32.57 -5.75 4.70
C ILE A 90 -32.76 -5.80 6.23
N PHE A 91 -32.23 -6.82 6.89
CA PHE A 91 -32.31 -7.00 8.35
C PHE A 91 -31.05 -6.52 9.11
N ALA A 92 -30.09 -5.87 8.44
CA ALA A 92 -28.93 -5.33 9.14
C ALA A 92 -29.33 -4.11 9.98
N ASN A 93 -29.35 -4.29 11.30
CA ASN A 93 -29.53 -3.22 12.26
C ASN A 93 -28.40 -2.17 12.10
N GLU A 94 -28.77 -0.90 12.13
CA GLU A 94 -27.90 0.28 11.94
C GLU A 94 -26.66 0.27 12.86
N ALA A 95 -26.69 -0.48 13.96
CA ALA A 95 -25.61 -0.64 14.94
C ALA A 95 -24.35 -1.35 14.41
N GLU A 96 -24.44 -2.19 13.36
CA GLU A 96 -23.25 -2.87 12.79
C GLU A 96 -22.48 -2.02 11.79
N GLN A 97 -23.14 -1.05 11.12
CA GLN A 97 -22.50 -0.19 10.12
C GLN A 97 -21.48 0.78 10.74
N GLN A 98 -21.68 1.19 11.99
CA GLN A 98 -20.77 2.08 12.71
C GLN A 98 -19.48 1.38 13.20
N ARG A 99 -19.51 0.05 13.35
CA ARG A 99 -18.37 -0.76 13.82
C ARG A 99 -17.43 -1.18 12.70
N ARG A 100 -17.78 -0.91 11.45
CA ARG A 100 -16.96 -1.29 10.30
C ARG A 100 -15.72 -0.39 10.29
N PRO A 101 -14.51 -0.93 10.55
CA PRO A 101 -13.31 -0.11 10.59
C PRO A 101 -13.16 0.52 9.21
N GLN A 102 -13.23 1.85 9.14
CA GLN A 102 -12.92 2.58 7.92
C GLN A 102 -11.57 2.07 7.42
N LEU A 103 -11.51 1.73 6.12
CA LEU A 103 -10.31 1.29 5.43
C LEU A 103 -9.22 2.35 5.66
N ARG A 104 -8.43 2.21 6.71
CA ARG A 104 -7.36 3.12 7.07
C ARG A 104 -6.36 3.06 5.94
N GLN A 105 -6.39 4.04 5.05
CA GLN A 105 -5.26 4.30 4.17
C GLN A 105 -4.04 4.47 5.08
N PRO A 106 -2.92 3.79 4.83
CA PRO A 106 -1.71 4.01 5.63
C PRO A 106 -1.37 5.50 5.51
N PRO A 107 -1.19 6.23 6.62
CA PRO A 107 -0.73 7.61 6.54
C PRO A 107 0.66 7.58 5.91
N THR A 108 0.78 8.09 4.69
CA THR A 108 2.07 8.45 4.10
C THR A 108 2.69 9.51 5.00
N GLN A 109 3.48 9.09 5.99
CA GLN A 109 4.26 9.98 6.85
C GLN A 109 5.41 10.57 6.03
N SER A 110 5.09 11.60 5.24
CA SER A 110 6.09 12.54 4.75
C SER A 110 6.44 13.52 5.86
N HIS A 111 7.64 13.32 6.41
CA HIS A 111 8.54 14.36 6.93
C HIS A 111 8.02 15.30 8.04
N LYS A 112 8.34 14.94 9.29
CA LYS A 112 9.13 15.84 10.15
C LYS A 112 9.85 15.03 11.22
N ARG A 113 11.14 14.75 10.97
CA ARG A 113 12.09 14.43 12.03
C ARG A 113 12.11 15.62 12.98
N GLN A 114 11.44 15.51 14.13
CA GLN A 114 11.79 16.32 15.30
C GLN A 114 12.65 15.42 16.17
N GLN A 115 13.94 15.73 16.22
CA GLN A 115 14.88 15.20 17.21
C GLN A 115 14.38 15.61 18.59
N THR A 116 14.07 14.63 19.44
CA THR A 116 14.01 14.84 20.89
C THR A 116 15.40 14.56 21.43
N PRO A 117 16.08 15.50 22.12
CA PRO A 117 17.37 15.21 22.72
C PRO A 117 17.20 14.31 23.95
N LEU A 118 18.07 13.30 24.07
CA LEU A 118 18.13 12.37 25.20
C LEU A 118 18.45 13.11 26.51
N PRO A 119 17.77 12.81 27.64
CA PRO A 119 18.16 13.34 28.93
C PRO A 119 19.48 12.70 29.38
N GLN A 120 20.50 13.53 29.62
CA GLN A 120 21.77 13.10 30.22
C GLN A 120 21.52 12.71 31.69
N GLN A 121 21.84 11.47 32.06
CA GLN A 121 21.78 11.05 33.45
C GLN A 121 23.04 11.52 34.21
N PRO A 122 22.93 12.00 35.46
CA PRO A 122 24.08 12.41 36.25
C PRO A 122 24.87 11.19 36.73
N ILE A 123 26.19 11.24 36.53
CA ILE A 123 27.16 10.22 36.97
C ILE A 123 27.25 10.24 38.50
N PRO A 124 27.09 9.10 39.21
CA PRO A 124 27.26 9.07 40.67
C PRO A 124 28.74 9.25 41.04
N ARG A 125 29.06 10.26 41.87
CA ARG A 125 30.39 10.43 42.46
C ARG A 125 30.61 9.35 43.51
N THR A 126 31.53 8.43 43.25
CA THR A 126 32.01 7.46 44.24
C THR A 126 32.78 8.19 45.35
N SER A 127 32.22 8.23 46.55
CA SER A 127 32.94 8.62 47.76
C SER A 127 33.87 7.48 48.19
N LEU A 128 35.17 7.65 47.95
CA LEU A 128 36.22 6.82 48.55
C LEU A 128 36.20 7.01 50.07
N THR A 129 36.04 5.93 50.83
CA THR A 129 36.26 5.89 52.28
C THR A 129 37.49 5.01 52.53
N PRO A 130 38.55 5.48 53.21
CA PRO A 130 39.75 4.68 53.45
C PRO A 130 39.56 3.67 54.60
N PRO A 131 40.31 2.56 54.61
CA PRO A 131 40.19 1.52 55.63
C PRO A 131 40.82 1.96 56.95
N SER A 132 40.11 1.78 58.06
CA SER A 132 40.65 1.93 59.41
C SER A 132 41.15 0.57 59.92
N LEU A 133 42.41 0.52 60.32
CA LEU A 133 43.03 -0.60 61.02
C LEU A 133 42.47 -0.73 62.45
N GLN A 134 42.01 -1.92 62.81
CA GLN A 134 42.36 -2.63 64.06
C GLN A 134 41.85 -4.07 64.02
#